data_AF-A0AAD6CFH1-F1
#
_entry.id   AF-A0AAD6CFH1-F1
#
_cell.length_a   1.000
_cell.length_b   1.000
_cell.length_c   1.000
_cell.angle_alpha   90.00
_cell.angle_beta   90.00
_cell.angle_gamma   90.00
#
_symmetry.space_group_name_H-M   'P 1'
#
loop_
_entity.id
_entity.type
_entity.pdbx_description
1 polymer ?
#
loop_
_entity_poly.entity_id
_entity_poly.type
_entity_poly.pdbx_seq_one_letter_code
_entity_poly.pdbx_strand_id
1 'polypeptide(L)'
;MTEVTDRNQQRAQIAAGGWTIAWGDLINEWDAIELIISIPTGTVGAWVSEQIQAQLQKFQQSLRDVSDDVVNQATAYLRELLQNKRSGERDFDGLGVKAGIVTYHRHMKLPLGVQTSLPNNHQPYIGLRVTKPLPPKGAPATAGQGLLDSKSWYKIKSPEKPGSALDVVNNGNQQRDGTLQMAAEGNVSGQYWQLRPSKTTSGQYNLCTMWLGTGMSLDVYGNDKTRPHLAASGNYSGQQWHVDKQTNGTWKLSNSYSGTLALAADASGSELHLRDPQSLPTPGWNLQLIRPITEAGFDI
;
A
#
# COMPACT_ATOMS: atom_id res chain seq x y z
N MET A 1 3.11 7.45 50.23
CA MET A 1 3.77 7.49 48.92
C MET A 1 2.80 6.95 47.89
N THR A 2 2.72 7.55 46.71
CA THR A 2 1.72 7.16 45.69
C THR A 2 2.39 7.15 44.33
N GLU A 3 2.16 6.10 43.56
CA GLU A 3 2.58 6.04 42.17
C GLU A 3 1.67 6.94 41.31
N VAL A 4 2.28 7.70 40.41
CA VAL A 4 1.60 8.53 39.43
C VAL A 4 2.10 8.16 38.03
N THR A 5 1.18 8.10 37.07
CA THR A 5 1.47 7.80 35.67
C THR A 5 0.75 8.76 34.72
N ASP A 6 1.37 9.07 33.59
CA ASP A 6 0.79 9.85 32.49
C ASP A 6 -0.10 9.01 31.54
N ARG A 7 -0.35 7.74 31.88
CA ARG A 7 -1.09 6.77 31.05
C ARG A 7 -2.36 7.32 30.42
N ASN A 8 -3.21 7.96 31.22
CA ASN A 8 -4.50 8.48 30.73
C ASN A 8 -4.31 9.65 29.74
N GLN A 9 -3.30 10.49 29.97
CA GLN A 9 -2.96 11.60 29.07
C GLN A 9 -2.45 11.07 27.74
N GLN A 10 -1.51 10.12 27.76
CA GLN A 10 -0.96 9.51 26.54
C GLN A 10 -2.04 8.79 25.71
N ARG A 11 -2.91 8.01 26.38
CA ARG A 11 -4.04 7.34 25.71
C ARG A 11 -5.02 8.33 25.09
N ALA A 12 -5.32 9.43 25.80
CA ALA A 12 -6.19 10.48 25.26
C ALA A 12 -5.57 11.17 24.04
N GLN A 13 -4.27 11.44 24.06
CA GLN A 13 -3.55 12.02 22.92
C GLN A 13 -3.57 11.09 21.70
N ILE A 14 -3.34 9.79 21.90
CA ILE A 14 -3.37 8.81 20.80
C ILE A 14 -4.79 8.63 20.24
N ALA A 15 -5.82 8.69 21.09
CA ALA A 15 -7.22 8.59 20.65
C ALA A 15 -7.78 9.90 20.07
N ALA A 16 -7.08 11.04 20.24
CA ALA A 16 -7.53 12.34 19.78
C ALA A 16 -7.70 12.39 18.25
N GLY A 17 -8.71 13.10 17.75
CA GLY A 17 -8.99 13.17 16.31
C GLY A 17 -9.80 11.99 15.76
N GLY A 18 -10.61 11.35 16.62
CA GLY A 18 -11.61 10.35 16.21
C GLY A 18 -11.07 8.94 16.02
N TRP A 19 -9.88 8.63 16.53
CA TRP A 19 -9.30 7.30 16.45
C TRP A 19 -9.98 6.34 17.42
N THR A 20 -10.41 5.18 16.92
CA THR A 20 -10.72 4.04 17.76
C THR A 20 -9.47 3.21 17.96
N ILE A 21 -9.08 2.97 19.21
CA ILE A 21 -7.81 2.30 19.55
C ILE A 21 -8.07 0.95 20.24
N ALA A 22 -7.42 -0.10 19.73
CA ALA A 22 -7.21 -1.35 20.45
C ALA A 22 -5.86 -1.30 21.16
N TRP A 23 -5.87 -1.55 22.47
CA TRP A 23 -4.67 -1.61 23.29
C TRP A 23 -4.30 -3.06 23.55
N GLY A 24 -3.02 -3.41 23.37
CA GLY A 24 -2.48 -4.70 23.78
C GLY A 24 -2.12 -4.74 25.26
N ASP A 25 -1.43 -5.78 25.69
CA ASP A 25 -0.98 -5.93 27.08
C ASP A 25 0.14 -4.93 27.43
N LEU A 26 0.31 -4.63 28.71
CA LEU A 26 1.46 -3.86 29.17
C LEU A 26 2.72 -4.71 29.04
N ILE A 27 3.75 -4.15 28.44
CA ILE A 27 5.04 -4.82 28.22
C ILE A 27 6.17 -4.02 28.89
N ASN A 28 7.27 -4.70 29.21
CA ASN A 28 8.44 -4.09 29.82
C ASN A 28 9.34 -3.41 28.76
N GLU A 29 10.43 -2.77 29.19
CA GLU A 29 11.33 -2.03 28.29
C GLU A 29 12.01 -2.93 27.25
N TRP A 30 12.35 -4.17 27.62
CA TRP A 30 13.00 -5.13 26.71
C TRP A 30 12.04 -5.61 25.61
N ASP A 31 10.80 -5.93 25.99
CA ASP A 31 9.75 -6.32 25.05
C ASP A 31 9.37 -5.16 24.11
N ALA A 32 9.49 -3.92 24.59
CA ALA A 32 9.23 -2.71 23.80
C ALA A 32 10.31 -2.46 22.73
N ILE A 33 11.59 -2.74 23.05
CA ILE A 33 12.70 -2.69 22.09
C ILE A 33 12.49 -3.74 20.99
N GLU A 34 11.98 -4.92 21.33
CA GLU A 34 11.68 -5.98 20.37
C GLU A 34 10.34 -5.82 19.64
N LEU A 35 9.61 -4.75 19.94
CA LEU A 35 8.27 -4.43 19.46
C LEU A 35 7.32 -5.64 19.50
N ILE A 36 7.29 -6.37 20.63
CA ILE A 36 6.40 -7.51 20.79
C ILE A 36 4.97 -6.99 20.93
N ILE A 37 4.20 -7.12 19.85
CA ILE A 37 2.79 -6.74 19.82
C ILE A 37 1.97 -7.92 20.36
N SER A 38 1.74 -7.95 21.68
CA SER A 38 0.68 -8.78 22.28
C SER A 38 -0.63 -8.03 22.20
N ILE A 39 -1.33 -8.17 21.07
CA ILE A 39 -2.75 -7.79 20.97
C ILE A 39 -3.53 -9.10 20.90
N PRO A 40 -4.53 -9.33 21.76
CA PRO A 40 -5.24 -10.62 21.86
C PRO A 40 -5.68 -11.15 20.49
N THR A 41 -4.92 -12.09 19.93
CA THR A 41 -4.93 -12.43 18.49
C THR A 41 -6.18 -13.18 18.03
N GLY A 42 -6.94 -13.77 18.95
CA GLY A 42 -8.21 -14.44 18.66
C GLY A 42 -9.38 -13.49 18.34
N THR A 43 -9.23 -12.19 18.62
CA THR A 43 -10.32 -11.20 18.51
C THR A 43 -9.98 -10.00 17.63
N VAL A 44 -8.72 -9.80 17.21
CA VAL A 44 -8.33 -8.57 16.48
C VAL A 44 -9.03 -8.46 15.13
N GLY A 45 -9.09 -9.53 14.33
CA GLY A 45 -9.73 -9.46 13.01
C GLY A 45 -11.23 -9.15 13.08
N ALA A 46 -11.92 -9.78 14.05
CA ALA A 46 -13.33 -9.51 14.32
C ALA A 46 -13.53 -8.09 14.85
N TRP A 47 -12.74 -7.68 15.84
CA TRP A 47 -12.78 -6.32 16.39
C TRP A 47 -12.51 -5.26 15.33
N VAL A 48 -11.48 -5.43 14.49
CA VAL A 48 -11.14 -4.50 13.40
C VAL A 48 -12.33 -4.36 12.46
N SER A 49 -12.92 -5.49 12.04
CA SER A 49 -14.09 -5.49 11.16
C SER A 49 -15.29 -4.78 11.79
N GLU A 50 -15.57 -5.07 13.07
CA GLU A 50 -16.63 -4.43 13.84
C GLU A 50 -16.40 -2.92 13.99
N GLN A 51 -15.17 -2.49 14.28
CA GLN A 51 -14.87 -1.06 14.44
C GLN A 51 -14.98 -0.29 13.12
N ILE A 52 -14.48 -0.87 12.02
CA ILE A 52 -14.66 -0.26 10.70
C ILE A 52 -16.16 -0.17 10.37
N GLN A 53 -16.92 -1.24 10.61
CA GLN A 53 -18.37 -1.23 10.38
C GLN A 53 -19.09 -0.19 11.23
N ALA A 54 -18.77 -0.07 12.52
CA ALA A 54 -19.36 0.94 13.40
C ALA A 54 -19.05 2.37 12.97
N GLN A 55 -17.86 2.62 12.42
CA GLN A 55 -17.51 3.94 11.91
C GLN A 55 -18.15 4.24 10.54
N LEU A 56 -18.29 3.23 9.67
CA LEU A 56 -19.00 3.38 8.39
C LEU A 56 -20.49 3.66 8.56
N GLN A 57 -21.12 3.12 9.60
CA GLN A 57 -22.53 3.40 9.90
C GLN A 57 -22.79 4.90 10.14
N LYS A 58 -21.80 5.66 10.62
CA LYS A 58 -21.89 7.13 10.78
C LYS A 58 -22.13 7.84 9.45
N PHE A 59 -21.79 7.18 8.34
CA PHE A 59 -21.95 7.66 6.96
C PHE A 59 -23.02 6.88 6.19
N GLN A 60 -23.86 6.09 6.86
CA GLN A 60 -24.85 5.20 6.23
C GLN A 60 -24.23 4.18 5.26
N GLN A 61 -23.00 3.76 5.51
CA GLN A 61 -22.29 2.74 4.73
C GLN A 61 -22.09 1.46 5.52
N SER A 62 -21.89 0.35 4.82
CA SER A 62 -21.42 -0.91 5.40
C SER A 62 -20.16 -1.41 4.68
N LEU A 63 -19.46 -2.37 5.30
CA LEU A 63 -18.31 -3.03 4.66
C LEU A 63 -18.65 -3.68 3.31
N ARG A 64 -19.92 -3.96 3.02
CA ARG A 64 -20.37 -4.52 1.73
C ARG A 64 -20.48 -3.47 0.64
N ASP A 65 -20.63 -2.21 1.02
CA ASP A 65 -20.90 -1.09 0.13
C ASP A 65 -19.64 -0.31 -0.20
N VAL A 66 -18.49 -0.64 0.43
CA VAL A 66 -17.23 0.08 0.29
C VAL A 66 -16.23 -0.67 -0.60
N SER A 67 -15.26 0.07 -1.15
CA SER A 67 -14.22 -0.47 -2.02
C SER A 67 -13.34 -1.50 -1.31
N ASP A 68 -13.28 -2.71 -1.90
CA ASP A 68 -12.42 -3.80 -1.44
C ASP A 68 -10.93 -3.37 -1.48
N ASP A 69 -10.56 -2.47 -2.38
CA ASP A 69 -9.20 -1.95 -2.53
C ASP A 69 -8.75 -1.14 -1.30
N VAL A 70 -9.57 -0.19 -0.85
CA VAL A 70 -9.29 0.63 0.34
C VAL A 70 -9.09 -0.25 1.58
N VAL A 71 -9.96 -1.24 1.76
CA VAL A 71 -9.89 -2.18 2.90
C VAL A 71 -8.65 -3.07 2.80
N ASN A 72 -8.33 -3.59 1.61
CA ASN A 72 -7.17 -4.45 1.39
C ASN A 72 -5.85 -3.70 1.62
N GLN A 73 -5.76 -2.45 1.18
CA GLN A 73 -4.55 -1.64 1.36
C GLN A 73 -4.34 -1.21 2.81
N ALA A 74 -5.42 -0.81 3.50
CA ALA A 74 -5.40 -0.58 4.94
C ALA A 74 -4.94 -1.83 5.71
N THR A 75 -5.46 -2.99 5.33
CA THR A 75 -5.08 -4.29 5.93
C THR A 75 -3.63 -4.65 5.63
N ALA A 76 -3.17 -4.40 4.41
CA ALA A 76 -1.80 -4.67 3.97
C ALA A 76 -0.79 -3.84 4.76
N TYR A 77 -1.03 -2.54 4.86
CA TYR A 77 -0.18 -1.63 5.60
C TYR A 77 -0.12 -1.98 7.09
N LEU A 78 -1.27 -2.29 7.69
CA LEU A 78 -1.30 -2.75 9.08
C LEU A 78 -0.47 -4.03 9.25
N ARG A 79 -0.65 -5.01 8.36
CA ARG A 79 0.11 -6.26 8.38
C ARG A 79 1.61 -6.01 8.26
N GLU A 80 2.03 -5.10 7.38
CA GLU A 80 3.44 -4.72 7.20
C GLU A 80 4.01 -4.13 8.50
N LEU A 81 3.31 -3.20 9.15
CA LEU A 81 3.74 -2.62 10.42
C LEU A 81 3.91 -3.69 11.50
N LEU A 82 2.95 -4.62 11.58
CA LEU A 82 2.98 -5.71 12.56
C LEU A 82 4.12 -6.71 12.30
N GLN A 83 4.31 -7.13 11.04
CA GLN A 83 5.35 -8.09 10.64
C GLN A 83 6.75 -7.51 10.80
N ASN A 84 6.93 -6.25 10.39
CA ASN A 84 8.23 -5.57 10.42
C ASN A 84 8.51 -4.91 11.76
N LYS A 85 7.62 -5.04 12.76
CA LYS A 85 7.82 -4.48 14.09
C LYS A 85 8.07 -2.96 14.01
N ARG A 86 7.22 -2.26 13.26
CA ARG A 86 7.29 -0.80 13.06
C ARG A 86 6.03 -0.09 13.54
N SER A 87 6.18 1.18 13.88
CA SER A 87 5.07 2.11 14.05
C SER A 87 4.81 2.89 12.76
N GLY A 88 3.58 3.38 12.60
CA GLY A 88 3.21 4.17 11.45
C GLY A 88 1.74 4.59 11.46
N GLU A 89 1.43 5.60 10.66
CA GLU A 89 0.08 6.10 10.40
C GLU A 89 -0.06 6.39 8.90
N ARG A 90 -1.17 5.97 8.30
CA ARG A 90 -1.51 6.24 6.89
C ARG A 90 -3.02 6.33 6.71
N ASP A 91 -3.46 7.17 5.78
CA ASP A 91 -4.86 7.31 5.37
C ASP A 91 -5.09 6.71 3.98
N PHE A 92 -6.16 5.93 3.83
CA PHE A 92 -6.56 5.24 2.61
C PHE A 92 -7.93 5.77 2.17
N ASP A 93 -7.93 6.89 1.45
CA ASP A 93 -9.12 7.59 0.94
C ASP A 93 -10.24 7.74 2.00
N GLY A 94 -9.86 8.16 3.21
CA GLY A 94 -10.78 8.34 4.34
C GLY A 94 -10.68 7.26 5.41
N LEU A 95 -10.08 6.09 5.11
CA LEU A 95 -9.80 5.05 6.10
C LEU A 95 -8.39 5.23 6.67
N GLY A 96 -8.27 5.84 7.84
CA GLY A 96 -7.02 5.96 8.58
C GLY A 96 -6.66 4.69 9.34
N VAL A 97 -5.40 4.28 9.26
CA VAL A 97 -4.80 3.16 10.01
C VAL A 97 -3.53 3.63 10.69
N LYS A 98 -3.34 3.25 11.96
CA LYS A 98 -2.07 3.42 12.65
C LYS A 98 -1.74 2.28 13.60
N ALA A 99 -0.46 2.09 13.89
CA ALA A 99 0.00 1.17 14.92
C ALA A 99 1.30 1.66 15.55
N GLY A 100 1.58 1.22 16.78
CA GLY A 100 2.83 1.54 17.46
C GLY A 100 2.86 1.10 18.92
N ILE A 101 3.87 1.60 19.64
CA ILE A 101 4.01 1.46 21.09
C ILE A 101 3.88 2.84 21.72
N VAL A 102 3.11 2.92 22.81
CA VAL A 102 3.12 4.07 23.70
C VAL A 102 3.97 3.78 24.94
N THR A 103 4.71 4.78 25.39
CA THR A 103 5.48 4.75 26.64
C THR A 103 4.71 5.54 27.70
N TYR A 104 4.60 4.97 28.90
CA TYR A 104 4.01 5.61 30.07
C TYR A 104 5.08 5.88 31.11
N HIS A 105 5.23 7.15 31.45
CA HIS A 105 6.16 7.60 32.47
C HIS A 105 5.55 7.42 33.86
N ARG A 106 6.34 6.86 34.77
CA ARG A 106 5.93 6.51 36.13
C ARG A 106 6.81 7.22 37.13
N HIS A 107 6.19 7.83 38.13
CA HIS A 107 6.90 8.51 39.21
C HIS A 107 6.27 8.17 40.56
N MET A 108 7.12 8.01 41.57
CA MET A 108 6.70 7.88 42.96
C MET A 108 6.66 9.26 43.60
N LYS A 109 5.48 9.69 44.07
CA LYS A 109 5.33 10.89 44.90
C LYS A 109 5.58 10.55 46.37
N LEU A 110 6.59 11.20 46.94
CA LEU A 110 6.96 11.15 48.35
C LEU A 110 6.33 12.32 49.12
N PRO A 111 6.29 12.28 50.47
CA PRO A 111 5.91 13.43 51.28
C PRO A 111 6.74 14.68 50.92
N LEU A 112 6.17 15.87 51.12
CA LEU A 112 6.80 17.16 50.77
C LEU A 112 6.99 17.40 49.26
N GLY A 113 6.34 16.62 48.39
CA GLY A 113 6.30 16.88 46.95
C GLY A 113 7.50 16.35 46.15
N VAL A 114 8.43 15.64 46.79
CA VAL A 114 9.57 15.00 46.11
C VAL A 114 9.06 13.89 45.17
N GLN A 115 9.60 13.85 43.95
CA GLN A 115 9.28 12.85 42.94
C GLN A 115 10.52 12.04 42.56
N THR A 116 10.38 10.72 42.48
CA THR A 116 11.42 9.80 41.96
C THR A 116 10.88 9.03 40.77
N SER A 117 11.62 8.97 39.67
CA SER A 117 11.23 8.20 38.50
C SER A 117 11.27 6.69 38.77
N LEU A 118 10.29 5.98 38.23
CA LEU A 118 10.21 4.53 38.18
C LEU A 118 10.45 4.07 36.73
N PRO A 119 10.77 2.78 36.50
CA PRO A 119 10.82 2.22 35.15
C PRO A 119 9.53 2.47 34.37
N ASN A 120 9.66 2.78 33.08
CA ASN A 120 8.51 3.08 32.24
C ASN A 120 7.72 1.81 31.92
N ASN A 121 6.42 1.96 31.69
CA ASN A 121 5.61 0.89 31.12
C ASN A 121 5.37 1.17 29.63
N HIS A 122 5.22 0.11 28.84
CA HIS A 122 5.00 0.22 27.40
C HIS A 122 3.71 -0.50 27.02
N GLN A 123 3.03 -0.04 25.97
CA GLN A 123 1.82 -0.71 25.49
C GLN A 123 1.69 -0.61 23.97
N PRO A 124 1.58 -1.73 23.25
CA PRO A 124 1.31 -1.70 21.83
C PRO A 124 -0.16 -1.30 21.58
N TYR A 125 -0.40 -0.69 20.43
CA TYR A 125 -1.74 -0.30 20.01
C TYR A 125 -1.93 -0.38 18.49
N ILE A 126 -3.20 -0.55 18.09
CA ILE A 126 -3.68 -0.38 16.72
C ILE A 126 -4.81 0.66 16.76
N GLY A 127 -4.81 1.59 15.81
CA GLY A 127 -5.83 2.61 15.65
C GLY A 127 -6.47 2.58 14.27
N LEU A 128 -7.79 2.80 14.24
CA LEU A 128 -8.58 2.94 13.01
C LEU A 128 -9.46 4.18 13.08
N ARG A 129 -9.61 4.88 11.95
CA ARG A 129 -10.59 5.97 11.80
C ARG A 129 -11.18 6.01 10.40
N VAL A 130 -12.42 6.47 10.28
CA VAL A 130 -13.08 6.83 9.02
C VAL A 130 -13.42 8.30 9.09
N THR A 131 -12.80 9.10 8.22
CA THR A 131 -12.90 10.57 8.24
C THR A 131 -13.92 11.14 7.26
N LYS A 132 -14.32 10.34 6.26
CA LYS A 132 -15.30 10.67 5.23
C LYS A 132 -15.96 9.39 4.71
N PRO A 133 -17.08 9.46 3.97
CA PRO A 133 -17.63 8.30 3.28
C PRO A 133 -16.55 7.63 2.42
N LEU A 134 -16.38 6.33 2.58
CA LEU A 134 -15.42 5.57 1.78
C LEU A 134 -15.98 5.35 0.36
N PRO A 135 -15.11 5.17 -0.66
CA PRO A 135 -15.57 4.92 -2.02
C PRO A 135 -16.52 3.73 -2.09
N PRO A 136 -17.62 3.82 -2.88
CA PRO A 136 -18.55 2.72 -2.99
C PRO A 136 -17.91 1.52 -3.67
N LYS A 137 -18.46 0.34 -3.45
CA LYS A 137 -17.95 -0.92 -4.00
C LYS A 137 -17.90 -0.87 -5.52
N GLY A 138 -16.71 -1.11 -6.07
CA GLY A 138 -16.48 -1.04 -7.52
C GLY A 138 -16.28 0.37 -8.08
N ALA A 139 -16.39 1.42 -7.25
CA ALA A 139 -15.89 2.72 -7.64
C ALA A 139 -14.36 2.75 -7.55
N PRO A 140 -13.69 3.42 -8.50
CA PRO A 140 -12.29 3.72 -8.34
C PRO A 140 -12.07 4.46 -7.04
N ALA A 141 -11.04 4.09 -6.27
CA ALA A 141 -10.61 4.93 -5.16
C ALA A 141 -10.44 6.36 -5.70
N THR A 142 -11.17 7.31 -5.12
CA THR A 142 -11.17 8.69 -5.63
C THR A 142 -9.74 9.19 -5.52
N ALA A 143 -9.26 9.88 -6.55
CA ALA A 143 -7.89 10.39 -6.65
C ALA A 143 -7.60 11.51 -5.63
N GLY A 144 -7.65 11.18 -4.34
CA GLY A 144 -7.17 11.96 -3.22
C GLY A 144 -6.23 11.07 -2.43
N GLN A 145 -4.92 11.27 -2.64
CA GLN A 145 -3.84 10.56 -1.94
C GLN A 145 -3.64 9.07 -2.32
N GLY A 146 -3.58 8.77 -3.63
CA GLY A 146 -2.68 7.73 -4.15
C GLY A 146 -3.12 6.26 -4.03
N LEU A 147 -4.31 5.91 -4.52
CA LEU A 147 -4.72 4.50 -4.64
C LEU A 147 -5.16 4.22 -6.09
N LEU A 148 -4.80 3.03 -6.58
CA LEU A 148 -5.08 2.58 -7.94
C LEU A 148 -6.25 1.61 -7.92
N ASP A 149 -7.34 1.97 -8.56
CA ASP A 149 -8.48 1.09 -8.78
C ASP A 149 -8.11 -0.13 -9.62
N SER A 150 -8.01 -1.27 -8.97
CA SER A 150 -7.75 -2.54 -9.63
C SER A 150 -8.79 -2.96 -10.67
N LYS A 151 -10.01 -2.40 -10.63
CA LYS A 151 -11.09 -2.64 -11.60
C LYS A 151 -11.13 -1.63 -12.74
N SER A 152 -10.04 -0.88 -12.94
CA SER A 152 -9.91 0.08 -14.02
C SER A 152 -8.65 -0.15 -14.86
N TRP A 153 -8.73 0.27 -16.12
CA TRP A 153 -7.60 0.35 -17.03
C TRP A 153 -6.81 1.63 -16.80
N TYR A 154 -5.49 1.53 -16.82
CA TYR A 154 -4.55 2.64 -16.76
C TYR A 154 -3.64 2.68 -17.98
N LYS A 155 -3.26 3.88 -18.40
CA LYS A 155 -2.03 4.10 -19.19
C LYS A 155 -0.90 4.46 -18.25
N ILE A 156 0.27 3.84 -18.46
CA ILE A 156 1.50 4.14 -17.73
C ILE A 156 2.38 5.00 -18.62
N LYS A 157 2.45 6.30 -18.35
CA LYS A 157 3.06 7.32 -19.22
C LYS A 157 4.38 7.81 -18.65
N SER A 158 5.37 8.02 -19.52
CA SER A 158 6.66 8.57 -19.11
C SER A 158 6.63 10.11 -19.15
N PRO A 159 6.95 10.81 -18.04
CA PRO A 159 7.17 12.25 -18.07
C PRO A 159 8.32 12.67 -19.01
N GLU A 160 9.32 11.80 -19.19
CA GLU A 160 10.51 12.06 -20.04
C GLU A 160 10.20 12.01 -21.54
N LYS A 161 9.08 11.36 -21.90
CA LYS A 161 8.60 11.29 -23.28
C LYS A 161 7.10 11.55 -23.35
N PRO A 162 6.67 12.82 -23.26
CA PRO A 162 5.27 13.19 -23.40
C PRO A 162 4.68 12.63 -24.69
N GLY A 163 3.44 12.13 -24.63
CA GLY A 163 2.78 11.50 -25.78
C GLY A 163 3.16 10.03 -25.98
N SER A 164 3.93 9.41 -25.06
CA SER A 164 4.24 7.97 -25.08
C SER A 164 3.75 7.25 -23.83
N ALA A 165 3.36 5.98 -23.99
CA ALA A 165 2.92 5.08 -22.95
C ALA A 165 3.61 3.72 -23.05
N LEU A 166 3.73 3.04 -21.89
CA LEU A 166 4.16 1.67 -21.79
C LEU A 166 3.19 0.77 -22.57
N ASP A 167 3.75 -0.02 -23.48
CA ASP A 167 3.02 -0.86 -24.40
C ASP A 167 3.68 -2.23 -24.51
N VAL A 168 2.87 -3.23 -24.86
CA VAL A 168 3.37 -4.53 -25.32
C VAL A 168 3.61 -4.43 -26.82
N VAL A 169 4.79 -4.86 -27.27
CA VAL A 169 5.10 -4.91 -28.70
C VAL A 169 4.11 -5.85 -29.39
N ASN A 170 3.28 -5.27 -30.26
CA ASN A 170 2.35 -6.01 -31.11
C ASN A 170 2.79 -5.87 -32.57
N ASN A 171 3.81 -6.63 -32.94
CA ASN A 171 4.38 -6.66 -34.29
C ASN A 171 3.66 -7.65 -35.23
N GLY A 172 2.47 -8.14 -34.84
CA GLY A 172 1.73 -9.17 -35.59
C GLY A 172 2.34 -10.57 -35.50
N ASN A 173 3.36 -10.79 -34.65
CA ASN A 173 3.85 -12.14 -34.39
C ASN A 173 2.83 -12.95 -33.59
N GLN A 174 2.71 -14.24 -33.88
CA GLN A 174 1.80 -15.12 -33.14
C GLN A 174 2.32 -15.45 -31.73
N GLN A 175 3.62 -15.21 -31.49
CA GLN A 175 4.32 -15.68 -30.29
C GLN A 175 3.97 -14.90 -29.03
N ARG A 176 3.42 -13.68 -29.14
CA ARG A 176 2.98 -12.88 -27.97
C ARG A 176 4.06 -12.88 -26.88
N ASP A 177 5.30 -12.66 -27.29
CA ASP A 177 6.54 -12.93 -26.52
C ASP A 177 6.70 -12.08 -25.25
N GLY A 178 5.81 -11.12 -25.02
CA GLY A 178 5.78 -10.30 -23.82
C GLY A 178 6.81 -9.16 -23.84
N THR A 179 7.38 -8.84 -24.99
CA THR A 179 8.31 -7.72 -25.14
C THR A 179 7.60 -6.39 -24.90
N LEU A 180 8.27 -5.48 -24.20
CA LEU A 180 7.75 -4.17 -23.85
C LEU A 180 8.45 -3.05 -24.62
N GLN A 181 7.71 -1.97 -24.86
CA GLN A 181 8.21 -0.76 -25.50
C GLN A 181 7.53 0.47 -24.93
N MET A 182 8.10 1.64 -25.19
CA MET A 182 7.42 2.92 -25.05
C MET A 182 6.91 3.35 -26.42
N ALA A 183 5.60 3.32 -26.62
CA ALA A 183 4.95 3.62 -27.90
C ALA A 183 4.12 4.91 -27.83
N ALA A 184 3.82 5.49 -28.99
CA ALA A 184 2.91 6.64 -29.07
C ALA A 184 1.56 6.30 -28.42
N GLU A 185 1.02 7.25 -27.66
CA GLU A 185 -0.26 7.06 -26.97
C GLU A 185 -1.39 6.76 -27.96
N GLY A 186 -2.10 5.65 -27.73
CA GLY A 186 -3.21 5.23 -28.57
C GLY A 186 -4.32 4.57 -27.77
N ASN A 187 -5.47 4.32 -28.42
CA ASN A 187 -6.54 3.52 -27.83
C ASN A 187 -6.35 2.04 -28.19
N VAL A 188 -5.23 1.47 -27.73
CA VAL A 188 -4.81 0.12 -28.06
C VAL A 188 -4.69 -0.73 -26.79
N SER A 189 -5.12 -1.99 -26.87
CA SER A 189 -5.20 -2.90 -25.73
C SER A 189 -3.85 -3.29 -25.12
N GLY A 190 -2.74 -3.10 -25.84
CA GLY A 190 -1.39 -3.28 -25.31
C GLY A 190 -0.96 -2.19 -24.31
N GLN A 191 -1.58 -1.01 -24.36
CA GLN A 191 -1.32 0.12 -23.45
C GLN A 191 -2.29 0.19 -22.27
N TYR A 192 -3.22 -0.76 -22.17
CA TYR A 192 -4.25 -0.76 -21.15
C TYR A 192 -3.81 -1.72 -20.06
N TRP A 193 -3.36 -1.16 -18.95
CA TRP A 193 -2.77 -1.89 -17.82
C TRP A 193 -3.74 -1.97 -16.66
N GLN A 194 -3.96 -3.18 -16.16
CA GLN A 194 -4.66 -3.42 -14.91
C GLN A 194 -3.62 -3.64 -13.82
N LEU A 195 -3.79 -2.98 -12.67
CA LEU A 195 -2.98 -3.20 -11.48
C LEU A 195 -3.76 -4.08 -10.52
N ARG A 196 -3.51 -5.39 -10.54
CA ARG A 196 -4.24 -6.37 -9.72
C ARG A 196 -3.53 -6.55 -8.38
N PRO A 197 -4.22 -6.46 -7.23
CA PRO A 197 -3.61 -6.78 -5.95
C PRO A 197 -3.01 -8.18 -5.97
N SER A 198 -1.77 -8.31 -5.52
CA SER A 198 -1.08 -9.59 -5.48
C SER A 198 -1.74 -10.50 -4.45
N LYS A 199 -2.04 -11.73 -4.86
CA LYS A 199 -2.65 -12.75 -3.98
C LYS A 199 -1.69 -13.30 -2.93
N THR A 200 -0.38 -13.19 -3.17
CA THR A 200 0.66 -13.75 -2.31
C THR A 200 1.39 -12.71 -1.50
N THR A 201 1.48 -11.47 -1.99
CA THR A 201 2.24 -10.42 -1.31
C THR A 201 1.38 -9.18 -1.11
N SER A 202 0.97 -8.97 0.14
CA SER A 202 0.10 -7.86 0.53
C SER A 202 0.73 -6.51 0.18
N GLY A 203 -0.06 -5.59 -0.39
CA GLY A 203 0.39 -4.25 -0.78
C GLY A 203 1.13 -4.17 -2.12
N GLN A 204 1.40 -5.29 -2.79
CA GLN A 204 2.00 -5.33 -4.12
C GLN A 204 0.97 -5.65 -5.20
N TYR A 205 1.32 -5.38 -6.45
CA TYR A 205 0.46 -5.57 -7.62
C TYR A 205 1.09 -6.52 -8.64
N ASN A 206 0.25 -7.34 -9.26
CA ASN A 206 0.54 -8.00 -10.52
C ASN A 206 -0.07 -7.15 -11.64
N LEU A 207 0.76 -6.71 -12.59
CA LEU A 207 0.31 -5.84 -13.69
C LEU A 207 0.10 -6.68 -14.95
N CYS A 208 -1.09 -6.60 -15.55
CA CYS A 208 -1.37 -7.28 -16.82
C CYS A 208 -1.98 -6.32 -17.84
N THR A 209 -1.83 -6.64 -19.13
CA THR A 209 -2.44 -5.85 -20.21
C THR A 209 -3.74 -6.45 -20.70
N MET A 210 -4.63 -5.59 -21.22
CA MET A 210 -5.85 -6.04 -21.90
C MET A 210 -5.53 -6.97 -23.09
N TRP A 211 -4.43 -6.72 -23.80
CA TRP A 211 -4.03 -7.50 -24.99
C TRP A 211 -3.63 -8.95 -24.69
N LEU A 212 -2.79 -9.15 -23.67
CA LEU A 212 -2.27 -10.48 -23.33
C LEU A 212 -3.14 -11.22 -22.31
N GLY A 213 -3.99 -10.48 -21.59
CA GLY A 213 -4.90 -11.08 -20.61
C GLY A 213 -4.27 -11.30 -19.25
N THR A 214 -5.11 -11.72 -18.30
CA THR A 214 -4.73 -11.98 -16.90
C THR A 214 -3.75 -13.16 -16.73
N GLY A 215 -3.56 -13.97 -17.76
CA GLY A 215 -2.58 -15.04 -17.82
C GLY A 215 -1.14 -14.59 -18.04
N MET A 216 -0.90 -13.30 -18.32
CA MET A 216 0.44 -12.72 -18.47
C MET A 216 0.61 -11.52 -17.52
N SER A 217 1.72 -11.48 -16.77
CA SER A 217 2.04 -10.42 -15.82
C SER A 217 3.39 -9.79 -16.10
N LEU A 218 3.52 -8.49 -15.83
CA LEU A 218 4.79 -7.78 -15.80
C LEU A 218 5.74 -8.48 -14.85
N ASP A 219 6.89 -8.87 -15.37
CA ASP A 219 7.92 -9.66 -14.73
C ASP A 219 9.31 -9.05 -15.01
N VAL A 220 10.30 -9.54 -14.29
CA VAL A 220 11.71 -9.24 -14.50
C VAL A 220 12.42 -10.53 -14.90
N TYR A 221 13.27 -10.48 -15.93
CA TYR A 221 14.02 -11.68 -16.35
C TYR A 221 14.88 -12.24 -15.22
N GLY A 222 14.84 -13.56 -15.05
CA GLY A 222 15.58 -14.24 -13.98
C GLY A 222 17.11 -14.20 -14.14
N ASN A 223 17.60 -14.11 -15.38
CA ASN A 223 19.02 -14.00 -15.71
C ASN A 223 19.49 -12.54 -15.91
N ASP A 224 18.57 -11.59 -15.98
CA ASP A 224 18.86 -10.16 -16.11
C ASP A 224 17.84 -9.33 -15.35
N LYS A 225 18.21 -8.96 -14.12
CA LYS A 225 17.35 -8.21 -13.19
C LYS A 225 17.10 -6.76 -13.60
N THR A 226 17.69 -6.32 -14.70
CA THR A 226 17.49 -4.98 -15.27
C THR A 226 16.48 -4.97 -16.41
N ARG A 227 15.99 -6.13 -16.87
CA ARG A 227 15.12 -6.22 -18.04
C ARG A 227 13.70 -6.64 -17.67
N PRO A 228 12.69 -5.78 -17.88
CA PRO A 228 11.29 -6.13 -17.71
C PRO A 228 10.72 -6.85 -18.95
N HIS A 229 9.73 -7.71 -18.74
CA HIS A 229 8.93 -8.36 -19.80
C HIS A 229 7.58 -8.83 -19.25
N LEU A 230 6.71 -9.38 -20.10
CA LEU A 230 5.51 -10.10 -19.67
C LEU A 230 5.80 -11.60 -19.68
N ALA A 231 5.51 -12.26 -18.56
CA ALA A 231 5.64 -13.71 -18.40
C ALA A 231 4.30 -14.33 -17.99
N ALA A 232 4.19 -15.65 -18.07
CA ALA A 232 3.03 -16.37 -17.56
C ALA A 232 2.79 -16.02 -16.08
N SER A 233 1.57 -15.58 -15.77
CA SER A 233 1.18 -15.17 -14.42
C SER A 233 1.34 -16.32 -13.43
N GLY A 234 2.00 -16.05 -12.31
CA GLY A 234 2.21 -17.01 -11.24
C GLY A 234 2.67 -16.36 -9.94
N ASN A 235 3.10 -17.19 -8.99
CA ASN A 235 3.57 -16.73 -7.68
C ASN A 235 5.09 -16.46 -7.70
N TYR A 236 5.52 -15.62 -8.64
CA TYR A 236 6.92 -15.27 -8.83
C TYR A 236 7.20 -13.88 -8.28
N SER A 237 8.31 -13.71 -7.55
CA SER A 237 8.67 -12.41 -6.94
C SER A 237 8.94 -11.33 -8.00
N GLY A 238 9.48 -11.71 -9.16
CA GLY A 238 9.65 -10.80 -10.31
C GLY A 238 8.33 -10.23 -10.85
N GLN A 239 7.17 -10.82 -10.49
CA GLN A 239 5.85 -10.36 -10.93
C GLN A 239 5.11 -9.47 -9.93
N GLN A 240 5.71 -9.22 -8.76
CA GLN A 240 5.07 -8.52 -7.66
C GLN A 240 5.69 -7.12 -7.53
N TRP A 241 4.90 -6.10 -7.86
CA TRP A 241 5.36 -4.74 -8.00
C TRP A 241 4.83 -3.84 -6.88
N HIS A 242 5.73 -3.08 -6.27
CA HIS A 242 5.37 -1.90 -5.49
C HIS A 242 5.03 -0.77 -6.46
N VAL A 243 3.90 -0.13 -6.24
CA VAL A 243 3.42 0.99 -7.05
C VAL A 243 3.13 2.16 -6.12
N ASP A 244 4.18 2.93 -5.84
CA ASP A 244 4.17 3.97 -4.81
C ASP A 244 3.93 5.36 -5.42
N LYS A 245 2.96 6.10 -4.92
CA LYS A 245 2.82 7.52 -5.28
C LYS A 245 3.92 8.35 -4.60
N GLN A 246 4.60 9.16 -5.38
CA GLN A 246 5.67 10.06 -4.95
C GLN A 246 5.10 11.44 -4.56
N THR A 247 5.88 12.22 -3.81
CA THR A 247 5.48 13.56 -3.33
C THR A 247 5.24 14.57 -4.44
N ASN A 248 5.90 14.40 -5.60
CA ASN A 248 5.72 15.20 -6.81
C ASN A 248 4.48 14.78 -7.64
N GLY A 249 3.72 13.78 -7.19
CA GLY A 249 2.51 13.30 -7.86
C GLY A 249 2.72 12.19 -8.90
N THR A 250 3.96 11.85 -9.25
CA THR A 250 4.28 10.70 -10.11
C THR A 250 4.26 9.39 -9.32
N TRP A 251 4.40 8.26 -10.02
CA TRP A 251 4.37 6.93 -9.45
C TRP A 251 5.69 6.20 -9.67
N LYS A 252 6.22 5.57 -8.64
CA LYS A 252 7.40 4.71 -8.73
C LYS A 252 6.94 3.25 -8.80
N LEU A 253 7.33 2.56 -9.85
CA LEU A 253 7.11 1.11 -10.03
C LEU A 253 8.42 0.39 -9.71
N SER A 254 8.46 -0.37 -8.62
CA SER A 254 9.68 -1.09 -8.20
C SER A 254 9.38 -2.54 -7.86
N ASN A 255 10.38 -3.41 -8.05
CA ASN A 255 10.26 -4.83 -7.75
C ASN A 255 11.39 -5.27 -6.81
N SER A 256 11.05 -5.89 -5.68
CA SER A 256 12.04 -6.32 -4.68
C SER A 256 13.00 -7.40 -5.20
N TYR A 257 12.62 -8.17 -6.22
CA TYR A 257 13.50 -9.11 -6.93
C TYR A 257 14.73 -8.42 -7.55
N SER A 258 14.55 -7.18 -8.03
CA SER A 258 15.61 -6.33 -8.59
C SER A 258 16.31 -5.45 -7.53
N GLY A 259 16.05 -5.65 -6.24
CA GLY A 259 16.64 -4.84 -5.18
C GLY A 259 16.05 -3.42 -5.13
N THR A 260 16.92 -2.41 -5.21
CA THR A 260 16.53 -0.98 -5.13
C THR A 260 16.12 -0.38 -6.48
N LEU A 261 16.20 -1.15 -7.57
CA LEU A 261 15.90 -0.67 -8.91
C LEU A 261 14.40 -0.46 -9.13
N ALA A 262 14.05 0.54 -9.95
CA ALA A 262 12.70 0.83 -10.37
C ALA A 262 12.58 0.84 -11.90
N LEU A 263 11.38 0.59 -12.40
CA LEU A 263 11.06 0.64 -13.83
C LEU A 263 11.27 2.06 -14.33
N ALA A 264 12.03 2.17 -15.41
CA ALA A 264 12.37 3.42 -16.05
C ALA A 264 12.36 3.23 -17.58
N ALA A 265 12.03 4.30 -18.29
CA ALA A 265 12.35 4.39 -19.71
C ALA A 265 13.81 4.89 -19.84
N ASP A 266 14.50 4.51 -20.91
CA ASP A 266 15.79 5.11 -21.26
C ASP A 266 15.62 6.58 -21.70
N ALA A 267 16.73 7.31 -21.86
CA ALA A 267 16.67 8.74 -22.23
C ALA A 267 16.08 8.98 -23.65
N SER A 268 16.09 7.97 -24.52
CA SER A 268 15.38 8.01 -25.81
C SER A 268 13.87 7.70 -25.67
N GLY A 269 13.48 7.17 -24.51
CA GLY A 269 12.17 6.67 -24.16
C GLY A 269 11.67 5.62 -25.12
N SER A 270 12.55 4.73 -25.59
CA SER A 270 12.23 3.65 -26.55
C SER A 270 12.33 2.29 -25.88
N GLU A 271 13.24 2.13 -24.91
CA GLU A 271 13.46 0.91 -24.16
C GLU A 271 13.14 1.07 -22.69
N LEU A 272 12.78 -0.04 -22.05
CA LEU A 272 12.43 -0.11 -20.64
C LEU A 272 13.47 -0.94 -19.88
N HIS A 273 13.91 -0.42 -18.75
CA HIS A 273 14.92 -1.04 -17.90
C HIS A 273 14.58 -0.80 -16.43
N LEU A 274 15.10 -1.66 -15.53
CA LEU A 274 15.12 -1.37 -14.10
C LEU A 274 16.43 -0.64 -13.78
N ARG A 275 16.33 0.56 -13.21
CA ARG A 275 17.48 1.44 -12.92
C ARG A 275 17.39 2.02 -11.52
N ASP A 276 18.49 2.55 -11.02
CA ASP A 276 18.49 3.31 -9.77
C ASP A 276 17.63 4.58 -9.97
N PRO A 277 16.55 4.77 -9.21
CA PRO A 277 15.70 5.97 -9.31
C PRO A 277 16.48 7.28 -9.14
N GLN A 278 17.58 7.28 -8.37
CA GLN A 278 18.40 8.48 -8.14
C GLN A 278 19.24 8.87 -9.36
N SER A 279 19.40 7.95 -10.32
CA SER A 279 20.16 8.19 -11.55
C SER A 279 19.35 8.85 -12.67
N LEU A 280 18.03 9.04 -12.46
CA LEU A 280 17.12 9.57 -13.48
C LEU A 280 16.83 11.07 -13.26
N PRO A 281 16.77 11.89 -14.32
CA PRO A 281 16.39 13.29 -14.20
C PRO A 281 14.97 13.48 -13.65
N THR A 282 14.03 12.62 -14.06
CA THR A 282 12.64 12.64 -13.59
C THR A 282 12.16 11.22 -13.27
N PRO A 283 12.50 10.68 -12.09
CA PRO A 283 12.10 9.33 -11.72
C PRO A 283 10.60 9.28 -11.46
N GLY A 284 9.87 8.53 -12.29
CA GLY A 284 8.47 8.20 -12.03
C GLY A 284 7.61 8.10 -13.29
N TRP A 285 6.38 7.66 -13.08
CA TRP A 285 5.38 7.40 -14.11
C TRP A 285 4.12 8.21 -13.83
N ASN A 286 3.44 8.65 -14.90
CA ASN A 286 2.09 9.18 -14.81
C ASN A 286 1.10 8.03 -15.06
N LEU A 287 0.36 7.62 -14.03
CA LEU A 287 -0.72 6.64 -14.17
C LEU A 287 -2.02 7.37 -14.50
N GLN A 288 -2.44 7.28 -15.75
CA GLN A 288 -3.67 7.89 -16.24
C GLN A 288 -4.79 6.86 -16.24
N LEU A 289 -5.82 7.10 -15.42
CA LEU A 289 -7.07 6.34 -15.46
C LEU A 289 -7.72 6.47 -16.85
N ILE A 290 -8.12 5.35 -17.44
CA ILE A 290 -8.80 5.29 -18.74
C ILE A 290 -10.30 5.12 -18.53
N ARG A 291 -10.71 3.96 -17.99
CA ARG A 291 -12.10 3.57 -17.73
C ARG A 291 -12.17 2.32 -16.86
N PRO A 292 -13.35 2.01 -16.28
CA PRO A 292 -13.61 0.71 -15.68
C PRO A 292 -13.41 -0.45 -16.67
N ILE A 293 -13.00 -1.58 -16.13
CA ILE A 293 -12.87 -2.85 -16.83
C ILE A 293 -14.25 -3.46 -17.03
N THR A 294 -14.55 -3.83 -18.27
CA THR A 294 -15.82 -4.48 -18.66
C THR A 294 -15.57 -5.79 -19.41
N GLU A 295 -14.30 -6.08 -19.70
CA GLU A 295 -13.84 -7.28 -20.37
C GLU A 295 -13.95 -8.50 -19.45
N ALA A 296 -14.56 -9.57 -19.96
CA ALA A 296 -14.62 -10.84 -19.24
C ALA A 296 -13.21 -11.40 -18.97
N GLY A 297 -13.01 -12.00 -17.79
CA GLY A 297 -11.74 -12.64 -17.43
C GLY A 297 -10.71 -11.72 -16.75
N PHE A 298 -11.09 -10.45 -16.49
CA PHE A 298 -10.28 -9.47 -15.74
C PHE A 298 -10.85 -9.14 -14.35
N ASP A 299 -11.87 -9.90 -13.92
CA ASP A 299 -12.40 -9.83 -12.56
C ASP A 299 -11.33 -10.26 -11.54
N ILE A 300 -11.46 -9.74 -10.31
CA ILE A 300 -10.50 -9.91 -9.22
C ILE A 300 -11.17 -10.64 -8.07
#